data_AF-A0A7S1N1Y4-F1
#
_entry.id   AF-A0A7S1N1Y4-F1
#
_cell.length_a   1.000
_cell.length_b   1.000
_cell.length_c   1.000
_cell.angle_alpha   90.00
_cell.angle_beta   90.00
_cell.angle_gamma   90.00
#
_symmetry.space_group_name_H-M   'P 1'
#
loop_
_entity.id
_entity.type
_entity.pdbx_description
1 polymer ?
#
loop_
_entity_poly.entity_id
_entity_poly.type
_entity_poly.pdbx_seq_one_letter_code
_entity_poly.pdbx_strand_id
1 'polypeptide(L)'
;VPPPPRGPLSVDGVHVVLAQRPGGSPRRITNAEVVARALQHGLGLAVDVVDFGSLALPEAWGVLRRCTILMGMHGAALSNAVFLPPRAVGIQIFPFGFQFADWTKGVQYQHLLTAWGADRYMRYDPPNPPNQSLPRLRKLLPSL
;
A
#
# COMPACT_ATOMS: atom_id res chain seq x y z
N VAL A 1 8.41 -12.90 -21.37
CA VAL A 1 7.14 -12.59 -22.07
C VAL A 1 6.30 -11.74 -21.14
N PRO A 2 5.97 -10.48 -21.47
CA PRO A 2 5.01 -9.72 -20.69
C PRO A 2 3.67 -10.46 -20.70
N PRO A 3 2.94 -10.54 -19.57
CA PRO A 3 1.67 -11.24 -19.55
C PRO A 3 0.68 -10.57 -20.52
N PRO A 4 -0.24 -11.34 -21.12
CA PRO A 4 -1.17 -10.80 -22.10
C PRO A 4 -2.02 -9.67 -21.50
N PRO A 5 -2.42 -8.67 -22.31
CA PRO A 5 -3.31 -7.61 -21.85
C PRO A 5 -4.60 -8.25 -21.32
N ARG A 6 -4.93 -7.98 -20.05
CA ARG A 6 -6.25 -8.35 -19.53
C ARG A 6 -7.30 -7.38 -20.10
N GLY A 7 -8.48 -7.89 -20.39
CA GLY A 7 -9.65 -7.07 -20.73
C GLY A 7 -10.03 -6.10 -19.60
N PRO A 8 -11.11 -5.33 -19.78
CA PRO A 8 -11.59 -4.40 -18.75
C PRO A 8 -11.75 -5.12 -17.40
N LEU A 9 -11.31 -4.51 -16.30
CA LEU A 9 -11.48 -5.06 -14.97
C LEU A 9 -12.99 -5.11 -14.63
N SER A 10 -13.58 -6.31 -14.58
CA SER A 10 -14.88 -6.51 -13.95
C SER A 10 -14.71 -6.55 -12.43
N VAL A 11 -15.72 -6.14 -11.67
CA VAL A 11 -15.70 -6.20 -10.19
C VAL A 11 -15.48 -7.63 -9.70
N ASP A 12 -16.03 -8.63 -10.39
CA ASP A 12 -15.84 -10.06 -10.08
C ASP A 12 -14.38 -10.53 -10.32
N GLY A 13 -13.59 -9.77 -11.06
CA GLY A 13 -12.17 -10.01 -11.33
C GLY A 13 -11.21 -9.13 -10.51
N VAL A 14 -11.72 -8.28 -9.61
CA VAL A 14 -10.88 -7.42 -8.77
C VAL A 14 -10.44 -8.20 -7.53
N HIS A 15 -9.15 -8.49 -7.46
CA HIS A 15 -8.51 -9.05 -6.28
C HIS A 15 -7.63 -8.01 -5.58
N VAL A 16 -7.93 -7.74 -4.32
CA VAL A 16 -7.17 -6.81 -3.47
C VAL A 16 -6.21 -7.58 -2.59
N VAL A 17 -4.95 -7.20 -2.59
CA VAL A 17 -3.97 -7.67 -1.61
C VAL A 17 -3.68 -6.54 -0.63
N LEU A 18 -4.08 -6.73 0.62
CA LEU A 18 -3.76 -5.84 1.73
C LEU A 18 -2.45 -6.30 2.39
N ALA A 19 -1.35 -5.65 2.02
CA ALA A 19 -0.05 -5.91 2.59
C ALA A 19 0.02 -5.40 4.04
N GLN A 20 0.27 -6.32 4.96
CA GLN A 20 0.46 -6.02 6.37
C GLN A 20 1.82 -6.53 6.86
N ARG A 21 2.18 -6.10 8.07
CA ARG A 21 3.32 -6.65 8.80
C ARG A 21 2.89 -6.91 10.24
N PRO A 22 2.70 -8.18 10.66
CA PRO A 22 2.43 -8.54 12.03
C PRO A 22 3.65 -8.25 12.93
N GLY A 23 3.42 -8.09 14.23
CA GLY A 23 4.44 -7.73 15.23
C GLY A 23 4.54 -6.23 15.54
N GLY A 24 5.49 -5.84 16.42
CA GLY A 24 5.65 -4.49 17.01
C GLY A 24 6.08 -3.36 16.06
N SER A 25 5.88 -3.50 14.75
CA SER A 25 6.17 -2.44 13.77
C SER A 25 5.32 -1.20 14.05
N PRO A 26 5.90 0.00 14.09
CA PRO A 26 5.12 1.25 14.17
C PRO A 26 4.37 1.56 12.86
N ARG A 27 4.63 0.80 11.78
CA ARG A 27 4.02 0.96 10.45
C ARG A 27 3.05 -0.20 10.19
N ARG A 28 1.95 -0.24 10.95
CA ARG A 28 0.90 -1.25 10.84
C ARG A 28 -0.45 -0.60 10.58
N ILE A 29 -1.28 -1.28 9.80
CA ILE A 29 -2.70 -0.95 9.64
C ILE A 29 -3.42 -1.63 10.79
N THR A 30 -3.70 -0.88 11.87
CA THR A 30 -4.26 -1.45 13.12
C THR A 30 -5.67 -2.01 12.96
N ASN A 31 -6.38 -1.57 11.92
CA ASN A 31 -7.73 -2.00 11.56
C ASN A 31 -7.76 -2.78 10.23
N ALA A 32 -6.67 -3.46 9.83
CA ALA A 32 -6.58 -4.19 8.56
C ALA A 32 -7.77 -5.14 8.33
N GLU A 33 -8.15 -5.90 9.36
CA GLU A 33 -9.29 -6.82 9.30
C GLU A 33 -10.64 -6.11 9.09
N VAL A 34 -10.80 -4.90 9.63
CA VAL A 34 -12.02 -4.09 9.41
C VAL A 34 -12.06 -3.60 7.97
N VAL A 35 -10.94 -3.13 7.44
CA VAL A 35 -10.81 -2.71 6.04
C VAL A 35 -11.09 -3.88 5.10
N ALA A 36 -10.48 -5.04 5.35
CA ALA A 36 -10.69 -6.24 4.54
C ALA A 36 -12.16 -6.66 4.51
N ARG A 37 -12.83 -6.72 5.67
CA ARG A 37 -14.28 -7.01 5.73
C ARG A 37 -15.13 -5.98 5.01
N ALA A 38 -14.80 -4.69 5.12
CA ALA A 38 -15.53 -3.64 4.41
C ALA A 38 -15.41 -3.79 2.88
N LEU A 39 -14.22 -4.16 2.38
CA LEU A 39 -14.01 -4.43 0.95
C LEU A 39 -14.74 -5.71 0.50
N GLN A 40 -14.70 -6.77 1.30
CA GLN A 40 -15.36 -8.04 1.00
C GLN A 40 -16.88 -7.92 1.02
N HIS A 41 -17.46 -7.42 2.12
CA HIS A 41 -18.91 -7.41 2.31
C HIS A 41 -19.57 -6.14 1.78
N GLY A 42 -18.88 -5.00 1.80
CA GLY A 42 -19.42 -3.74 1.32
C GLY A 42 -19.32 -3.57 -0.19
N LEU A 43 -18.29 -4.15 -0.81
CA LEU A 43 -18.02 -4.00 -2.25
C LEU A 43 -17.98 -5.34 -3.02
N GLY A 44 -18.09 -6.48 -2.34
CA GLY A 44 -18.07 -7.80 -3.00
C GLY A 44 -16.70 -8.21 -3.53
N LEU A 45 -15.61 -7.59 -3.07
CA LEU A 45 -14.27 -7.82 -3.62
C LEU A 45 -13.60 -9.05 -3.00
N ALA A 46 -12.79 -9.76 -3.80
CA ALA A 46 -11.85 -10.74 -3.25
C ALA A 46 -10.71 -10.00 -2.54
N VAL A 47 -10.38 -10.39 -1.31
CA VAL A 47 -9.35 -9.73 -0.50
C VAL A 47 -8.49 -10.75 0.22
N ASP A 48 -7.17 -10.66 0.02
CA ASP A 48 -6.15 -11.35 0.79
C ASP A 48 -5.41 -10.35 1.71
N VAL A 49 -5.30 -10.65 3.00
CA VAL A 49 -4.45 -9.87 3.93
C VAL A 49 -3.13 -10.61 4.13
N VAL A 50 -2.02 -10.02 3.69
CA VAL A 50 -0.77 -10.77 3.46
C VAL A 50 0.42 -10.14 4.18
N ASP A 51 1.16 -10.96 4.93
CA ASP A 51 2.51 -10.63 5.37
C ASP A 51 3.54 -11.19 4.39
N PHE A 52 4.08 -10.33 3.53
CA PHE A 52 5.13 -10.78 2.60
C PHE A 52 6.44 -11.13 3.30
N GLY A 53 6.65 -10.70 4.55
CA GLY A 53 7.83 -11.06 5.32
C GLY A 53 7.83 -12.51 5.79
N SER A 54 6.66 -13.16 5.84
CA SER A 54 6.51 -14.57 6.23
C SER A 54 6.43 -15.54 5.06
N LEU A 55 6.43 -15.05 3.82
CA LEU A 55 6.29 -15.86 2.61
C LEU A 55 7.63 -16.06 1.90
N ALA A 56 7.83 -17.25 1.33
CA ALA A 56 8.87 -17.46 0.34
C ALA A 56 8.53 -16.74 -0.97
N LEU A 57 9.55 -16.41 -1.77
CA LEU A 57 9.36 -15.67 -3.02
C LEU A 57 8.33 -16.32 -3.98
N PRO A 58 8.32 -17.65 -4.21
CA PRO A 58 7.32 -18.26 -5.10
C PRO A 58 5.89 -18.09 -4.60
N GLU A 59 5.68 -18.09 -3.28
CA GLU A 59 4.37 -17.91 -2.65
C GLU A 59 3.89 -16.46 -2.81
N ALA A 60 4.77 -15.50 -2.52
CA ALA A 60 4.51 -14.08 -2.72
C ALA A 60 4.19 -13.78 -4.19
N TRP A 61 4.97 -14.33 -5.13
CA TRP A 61 4.70 -14.23 -6.57
C TRP A 61 3.33 -14.82 -6.95
N GLY A 62 2.99 -15.98 -6.38
CA GLY A 62 1.70 -16.65 -6.59
C GLY A 62 0.52 -15.76 -6.22
N VAL A 63 0.61 -15.03 -5.11
CA VAL A 63 -0.39 -14.04 -4.69
C VAL A 63 -0.41 -12.84 -5.67
N LEU A 64 0.75 -12.23 -5.91
CA LEU A 64 0.87 -10.96 -6.63
C LEU A 64 0.53 -11.05 -8.12
N ARG A 65 0.80 -12.18 -8.79
CA ARG A 65 0.44 -12.36 -10.21
C ARG A 65 -1.08 -12.34 -10.48
N ARG A 66 -1.89 -12.55 -9.43
CA ARG A 66 -3.36 -12.46 -9.48
C ARG A 66 -3.89 -11.16 -8.90
N CYS A 67 -3.03 -10.33 -8.31
CA CYS A 67 -3.42 -9.10 -7.65
C CYS A 67 -3.84 -8.04 -8.67
N THR A 68 -4.99 -7.41 -8.44
CA THR A 68 -5.47 -6.25 -9.19
C THR A 68 -5.13 -4.97 -8.46
N ILE A 69 -5.26 -4.96 -7.12
CA ILE A 69 -4.97 -3.80 -6.26
C ILE A 69 -4.03 -4.23 -5.14
N LEU A 70 -2.81 -3.69 -5.13
CA LEU A 70 -1.91 -3.83 -4.00
C LEU A 70 -2.06 -2.63 -3.08
N MET A 71 -2.63 -2.86 -1.89
CA MET A 71 -2.79 -1.84 -0.86
C MET A 71 -1.82 -2.11 0.28
N GLY A 72 -1.07 -1.11 0.74
CA GLY A 72 -0.15 -1.32 1.84
C GLY A 72 0.37 -0.04 2.49
N MET A 73 0.82 -0.18 3.73
CA MET A 73 1.53 0.87 4.44
C MET A 73 2.86 1.22 3.73
N HIS A 74 3.24 2.50 3.72
CA HIS A 74 4.51 2.97 3.20
C HIS A 74 5.67 2.17 3.79
N GLY A 75 6.47 1.55 2.93
CA GLY A 75 7.62 0.74 3.32
C GLY A 75 7.84 -0.47 2.41
N ALA A 76 8.73 -1.36 2.85
CA ALA A 76 9.29 -2.44 2.04
C ALA A 76 8.26 -3.37 1.39
N ALA A 77 7.09 -3.57 2.01
CA ALA A 77 6.06 -4.44 1.45
C ALA A 77 5.56 -3.96 0.08
N LEU A 78 5.50 -2.64 -0.17
CA LEU A 78 5.08 -2.08 -1.46
C LEU A 78 6.14 -2.25 -2.56
N SER A 79 7.39 -2.58 -2.23
CA SER A 79 8.41 -2.87 -3.24
C SER A 79 8.07 -4.13 -4.05
N ASN A 80 7.21 -5.01 -3.51
CA ASN A 80 6.65 -6.15 -4.22
C ASN A 80 5.75 -5.76 -5.42
N ALA A 81 5.46 -4.47 -5.62
CA ALA A 81 4.73 -3.98 -6.78
C ALA A 81 5.37 -4.39 -8.12
N VAL A 82 6.67 -4.68 -8.15
CA VAL A 82 7.39 -5.24 -9.33
C VAL A 82 6.89 -6.61 -9.77
N PHE A 83 6.03 -7.25 -8.98
CA PHE A 83 5.46 -8.56 -9.30
C PHE A 83 4.00 -8.47 -9.73
N LEU A 84 3.43 -7.26 -9.81
CA LEU A 84 2.06 -7.08 -10.22
C LEU A 84 1.90 -7.33 -11.71
N PRO A 85 0.73 -7.79 -12.17
CA PRO A 85 0.42 -7.77 -13.58
C PRO A 85 0.38 -6.32 -14.10
N PRO A 86 0.62 -6.09 -15.40
CA PRO A 86 0.31 -4.82 -16.05
C PRO A 86 -1.12 -4.41 -15.73
N ARG A 87 -1.36 -3.10 -15.69
CA ARG A 87 -2.66 -2.49 -15.39
C ARG A 87 -3.15 -2.68 -13.95
N ALA A 88 -2.32 -3.21 -13.05
CA ALA A 88 -2.64 -3.23 -11.63
C ALA A 88 -2.68 -1.80 -11.03
N VAL A 89 -3.26 -1.67 -9.84
CA VAL A 89 -3.29 -0.42 -9.07
C VAL A 89 -2.48 -0.59 -7.79
N GLY A 90 -1.66 0.39 -7.46
CA GLY A 90 -0.99 0.46 -6.16
C GLY A 90 -1.60 1.55 -5.29
N ILE A 91 -1.95 1.20 -4.05
CA ILE A 91 -2.46 2.13 -3.04
C ILE A 91 -1.47 2.16 -1.88
N GLN A 92 -0.82 3.30 -1.70
CA GLN A 92 0.09 3.55 -0.59
C GLN A 92 -0.61 4.29 0.55
N ILE A 93 -0.57 3.72 1.75
CA ILE A 93 -1.04 4.33 2.99
C ILE A 93 0.17 4.88 3.74
N PHE A 94 0.16 6.15 4.14
CA PHE A 94 1.22 6.71 4.97
C PHE A 94 1.01 6.42 6.46
N PRO A 95 2.08 6.17 7.24
CA PRO A 95 1.97 6.05 8.68
C PRO A 95 1.49 7.37 9.29
N PHE A 96 0.74 7.26 10.37
CA PHE A 96 0.33 8.41 11.15
C PHE A 96 1.55 9.19 11.67
N GLY A 97 1.54 10.52 11.55
CA GLY A 97 2.66 11.37 11.98
C GLY A 97 3.93 11.26 11.12
N PHE A 98 3.87 10.63 9.94
CA PHE A 98 5.03 10.46 9.07
C PHE A 98 5.44 11.78 8.41
N GLN A 99 6.58 12.32 8.86
CA GLN A 99 7.14 13.59 8.38
C GLN A 99 8.24 13.32 7.36
N PHE A 100 7.93 13.55 6.09
CA PHE A 100 8.88 13.73 5.00
C PHE A 100 8.52 15.05 4.31
N ALA A 101 9.45 15.63 3.55
CA ALA A 101 9.09 16.76 2.71
C ALA A 101 8.02 16.31 1.69
N ASP A 102 6.91 17.03 1.59
CA ASP A 102 5.73 16.57 0.83
C ASP A 102 6.05 16.27 -0.63
N TRP A 103 7.02 16.97 -1.22
CA TRP A 103 7.50 16.76 -2.59
C TRP A 103 8.23 15.43 -2.82
N THR A 104 8.65 14.73 -1.76
CA THR A 104 9.30 13.40 -1.85
C THR A 104 8.37 12.24 -1.51
N LYS A 105 7.21 12.52 -0.91
CA LYS A 105 6.33 11.49 -0.35
C LYS A 105 5.65 10.70 -1.46
N GLY A 106 6.00 9.42 -1.55
CA GLY A 106 5.35 8.44 -2.44
C GLY A 106 5.88 8.44 -3.87
N VAL A 107 6.81 9.35 -4.18
CA VAL A 107 7.47 9.45 -5.49
C VAL A 107 8.13 8.11 -5.88
N GLN A 108 8.74 7.40 -4.92
CA GLN A 108 9.43 6.13 -5.21
C GLN A 108 8.47 5.07 -5.77
N TYR A 109 7.33 4.88 -5.11
CA TYR A 109 6.37 3.84 -5.49
C TYR A 109 5.51 4.26 -6.67
N GLN A 110 5.19 5.56 -6.78
CA GLN A 110 4.57 6.10 -7.98
C GLN A 110 5.41 5.82 -9.22
N HIS A 111 6.71 6.18 -9.19
CA HIS A 111 7.60 5.93 -10.32
C HIS A 111 7.76 4.44 -10.61
N LEU A 112 7.90 3.61 -9.58
CA LEU A 112 7.98 2.16 -9.72
C LEU A 112 6.76 1.59 -10.45
N LEU A 113 5.56 1.92 -9.97
CA LEU A 113 4.30 1.43 -10.53
C LEU A 113 4.07 1.95 -11.95
N THR A 114 4.33 3.23 -12.21
CA THR A 114 4.23 3.81 -13.55
C THR A 114 5.18 3.12 -14.52
N ALA A 115 6.45 2.94 -14.15
CA ALA A 115 7.44 2.24 -14.99
C ALA A 115 7.07 0.77 -15.23
N TRP A 116 6.42 0.13 -14.25
CA TRP A 116 5.95 -1.24 -14.33
C TRP A 116 4.65 -1.41 -15.15
N GLY A 117 4.07 -0.31 -15.62
CA GLY A 117 2.84 -0.33 -16.41
C GLY A 117 1.56 -0.53 -15.59
N ALA A 118 1.58 -0.12 -14.31
CA ALA A 118 0.37 -0.01 -13.51
C ALA A 118 -0.59 1.02 -14.11
N ASP A 119 -1.90 0.80 -14.00
CA ASP A 119 -2.92 1.72 -14.49
C ASP A 119 -2.99 2.98 -13.62
N ARG A 120 -2.74 2.83 -12.31
CA ARG A 120 -2.83 3.93 -11.36
C ARG A 120 -2.01 3.71 -10.09
N TYR A 121 -1.52 4.83 -9.56
CA TYR A 121 -1.02 4.95 -8.20
C TYR A 121 -1.94 5.87 -7.39
N MET A 122 -2.29 5.45 -6.18
CA MET A 122 -3.03 6.26 -5.22
C MET A 122 -2.26 6.35 -3.91
N ARG A 123 -2.38 7.49 -3.26
CA ARG A 123 -1.80 7.77 -1.95
C ARG A 123 -2.91 8.15 -0.98
N TYR A 124 -2.87 7.58 0.21
CA TYR A 124 -3.69 7.96 1.35
C TYR A 124 -2.80 8.47 2.48
N ASP A 125 -2.94 9.75 2.79
CA ASP A 125 -2.34 10.36 3.97
C ASP A 125 -3.39 10.45 5.07
N PRO A 126 -3.23 9.72 6.20
CA PRO A 126 -4.10 9.94 7.33
C PRO A 126 -3.92 11.39 7.81
N PRO A 127 -5.01 12.11 8.11
CA PRO A 127 -4.93 13.49 8.56
C PRO A 127 -4.02 13.60 9.78
N ASN A 128 -3.06 14.51 9.71
CA ASN A 128 -2.18 14.80 10.83
C ASN A 128 -3.03 15.40 11.97
N PRO A 129 -2.88 14.93 13.23
CA PRO A 129 -3.57 15.59 14.33
C PRO A 129 -2.98 17.00 14.48
N PRO A 130 -3.77 18.00 14.87
CA PRO A 130 -3.39 19.41 14.82
C PRO A 130 -2.18 19.84 15.68
N ASN A 131 -1.42 18.93 16.30
CA ASN A 131 -0.38 19.27 17.28
C ASN A 131 0.92 18.45 17.25
N GLN A 132 1.21 17.67 16.20
CA GLN A 132 2.45 16.85 16.15
C GLN A 132 3.68 17.53 15.54
N SER A 133 3.55 18.72 14.97
CA SER A 133 4.70 19.55 14.52
C SER A 133 5.40 20.24 15.70
N LEU A 134 4.68 20.58 16.77
CA LEU A 134 5.19 21.35 17.90
C LEU A 134 6.25 20.63 18.77
N PRO A 135 6.17 19.32 19.07
CA PRO A 135 7.14 18.69 19.98
C PRO A 135 8.55 18.60 19.38
N ARG A 136 8.68 18.51 18.04
CA ARG A 136 9.99 18.53 17.37
C ARG A 136 10.49 19.95 17.15
N LEU A 137 9.61 20.91 16.83
CA LEU A 137 9.97 22.33 16.75
C LEU A 137 10.45 22.88 18.10
N ARG A 138 9.83 22.48 19.22
CA ARG A 138 10.32 22.81 20.58
C ARG A 138 11.68 22.22 20.92
N LYS A 139 12.05 21.07 20.34
CA LYS A 139 13.39 20.49 20.51
C LYS A 139 14.45 21.21 19.66
N LEU A 140 14.05 21.82 18.55
CA LEU A 140 14.94 22.54 17.63
C LEU A 140 15.01 24.04 17.94
N LEU A 141 13.99 24.60 18.59
CA LEU A 141 13.88 25.99 19.01
C LEU A 141 13.34 26.00 20.46
N PRO A 142 14.22 25.86 21.46
CA PRO A 142 13.81 25.74 22.86
C PRO A 142 13.13 26.99 23.43
N SER A 143 13.08 28.09 22.67
CA SER A 143 12.52 29.39 23.07
C SER A 143 11.10 29.69 22.54
N LEU A 144 10.36 28.67 22.09
CA LEU A 144 8.90 28.72 21.81
C LEU A 144 8.10 27.85 22.81
#